data_AF-A0AAW3WHB2-F1
#
_entry.id   AF-A0AAW3WHB2-F1
#
_cell.length_a   1.000
_cell.length_b   1.000
_cell.length_c   1.000
_cell.angle_alpha   90.00
_cell.angle_beta   90.00
_cell.angle_gamma   90.00
#
_symmetry.space_group_name_H-M   'P 1'
#
loop_
_entity.id
_entity.type
_entity.pdbx_description
1 polymer ?
#
loop_
_entity_poly.entity_id
_entity_poly.type
_entity_poly.pdbx_seq_one_letter_code
_entity_poly.pdbx_strand_id
1 'polypeptide(L)'
;WRYTDAPDADARAIQATYWADEWAKTQGKDVSQYVSKASKMGDYLRYSMFDKYFKPIGVGADQQTEASGQHYLLSWYYAWGGGAGGDWSWKIGCSHNHFGYQNPMTAWVMSKDADFKPKSSGGASDWNKSLDRQLELYQWLQSSEGGIAGGATNSLTTDAGSYQKYPEGTPTFYGMAYDWQPVYHDPPSNNWFGMQTWSMQRVAELYYKTGDKRAQAVLDKWTKWVKSVVKLNDDGTYAIPNNLTWSGQPDTWNGTYTGNPGLHVDVKDYSQDVGVTSSLANTLTYYAAASNKYSTFDKDSAKLAKELLDRMWKLDQDSKGLSVEEERADYSKIFDTKVYIPDGWSGKMPNGDVIKPGVSFLDIRSKYKQDPDFAKVEEAYKEGKAPVFKYHRFWAQSEAAIANGAYSILSKEFPADSILKGDVTGDGTVDIQDYIALQKYILDPATQINAANADVNGDGRVNTADLFALRKMVLDNQ
;
A
#
# COMPACT_ATOMS: atom_id res chain seq x y z
N TRP A 1 9.48 12.36 29.73
CA TRP A 1 9.53 12.37 28.25
C TRP A 1 8.87 11.09 27.73
N ARG A 2 8.35 11.10 26.50
CA ARG A 2 7.73 9.93 25.84
C ARG A 2 7.90 10.08 24.32
N TYR A 3 8.16 8.95 23.66
CA TYR A 3 8.18 8.83 22.20
C TYR A 3 7.25 7.71 21.76
N THR A 4 6.80 7.74 20.50
CA THR A 4 5.97 6.71 19.88
C THR A 4 6.43 6.53 18.46
N ASP A 5 6.81 5.30 18.14
CA ASP A 5 7.27 4.88 16.83
C ASP A 5 6.09 4.57 15.91
N ALA A 6 6.30 4.72 14.60
CA ALA A 6 5.42 4.19 13.56
C ALA A 6 6.21 3.09 12.78
N PRO A 7 5.98 1.79 13.08
CA PRO A 7 6.83 0.71 12.60
C PRO A 7 6.93 0.58 11.08
N ASP A 8 5.90 1.01 10.34
CA ASP A 8 5.93 1.01 8.88
C ASP A 8 6.95 2.02 8.32
N ALA A 9 7.18 3.15 9.02
CA ALA A 9 8.15 4.17 8.64
C ALA A 9 9.58 3.70 8.83
N ASP A 10 9.90 3.14 10.00
CA ASP A 10 11.22 2.55 10.29
C ASP A 10 11.49 1.37 9.33
N ALA A 11 10.49 0.52 9.08
CA ALA A 11 10.63 -0.56 8.11
C ALA A 11 10.89 -0.05 6.69
N ARG A 12 10.20 1.02 6.25
CA ARG A 12 10.41 1.65 4.93
C ARG A 12 11.80 2.27 4.82
N ALA A 13 12.35 2.85 5.89
CA ALA A 13 13.72 3.38 5.90
C ALA A 13 14.77 2.28 5.71
N ILE A 14 14.56 1.10 6.31
CA ILE A 14 15.42 -0.06 6.12
C ILE A 14 15.32 -0.58 4.68
N GLN A 15 14.10 -0.73 4.15
CA GLN A 15 13.85 -1.12 2.75
C GLN A 15 14.57 -0.19 1.76
N ALA A 16 14.47 1.13 1.95
CA ALA A 16 15.16 2.10 1.11
C ALA A 16 16.69 2.00 1.23
N THR A 17 17.20 1.78 2.45
CA THR A 17 18.65 1.60 2.68
C THR A 17 19.17 0.34 2.00
N TYR A 18 18.38 -0.73 1.96
CA TYR A 18 18.71 -1.96 1.24
C TYR A 18 18.95 -1.71 -0.26
N TRP A 19 18.01 -1.04 -0.94
CA TRP A 19 18.20 -0.73 -2.35
C TRP A 19 19.34 0.24 -2.60
N ALA A 20 19.54 1.21 -1.71
CA ALA A 20 20.69 2.11 -1.79
C ALA A 20 22.02 1.36 -1.72
N ASP A 21 22.12 0.35 -0.86
CA ASP A 21 23.31 -0.50 -0.72
C ASP A 21 23.54 -1.40 -1.94
N GLU A 22 22.49 -2.07 -2.44
CA GLU A 22 22.55 -2.86 -3.67
C GLU A 22 23.02 -1.99 -4.85
N TRP A 23 22.45 -0.81 -5.04
CA TRP A 23 22.83 0.10 -6.13
C TRP A 23 24.22 0.69 -5.94
N ALA A 24 24.61 1.05 -4.71
CA ALA A 24 25.96 1.53 -4.42
C ALA A 24 27.02 0.49 -4.79
N LYS A 25 26.80 -0.78 -4.45
CA LYS A 25 27.69 -1.90 -4.81
C LYS A 25 27.86 -2.02 -6.33
N THR A 26 26.80 -1.91 -7.11
CA THR A 26 26.89 -1.95 -8.60
C THR A 26 27.75 -0.81 -9.17
N GLN A 27 27.89 0.28 -8.43
CA GLN A 27 28.67 1.47 -8.82
C GLN A 27 30.05 1.52 -8.15
N GLY A 28 30.44 0.47 -7.42
CA GLY A 28 31.69 0.45 -6.65
C GLY A 28 31.75 1.53 -5.56
N LYS A 29 30.59 1.90 -4.98
CA LYS A 29 30.46 2.86 -3.88
C LYS A 29 30.15 2.14 -2.57
N ASP A 30 30.52 2.77 -1.47
CA ASP A 30 30.34 2.24 -0.11
C ASP A 30 29.37 3.12 0.68
N VAL A 31 28.30 2.50 1.20
CA VAL A 31 27.30 3.11 2.07
C VAL A 31 27.13 2.34 3.39
N SER A 32 28.09 1.48 3.75
CA SER A 32 28.06 0.57 4.91
C SER A 32 27.79 1.27 6.25
N GLN A 33 28.20 2.53 6.41
CA GLN A 33 27.88 3.33 7.60
C GLN A 33 26.37 3.58 7.77
N TYR A 34 25.62 3.68 6.68
CA TYR A 34 24.16 3.87 6.68
C TYR A 34 23.45 2.53 6.82
N VAL A 35 23.98 1.47 6.20
CA VAL A 35 23.54 0.08 6.43
C VAL A 35 23.61 -0.28 7.91
N SER A 36 24.71 0.08 8.59
CA SER A 36 24.86 -0.13 10.04
C SER A 36 23.79 0.58 10.88
N LYS A 37 23.31 1.75 10.43
CA LYS A 37 22.21 2.49 11.10
C LYS A 37 20.88 1.80 10.86
N ALA A 38 20.60 1.37 9.62
CA ALA A 38 19.38 0.64 9.28
C ALA A 38 19.30 -0.71 10.01
N SER A 39 20.40 -1.47 10.05
CA SER A 39 20.48 -2.72 10.82
C SER A 39 20.20 -2.50 12.31
N LYS A 40 20.74 -1.42 12.90
CA LYS A 40 20.44 -1.05 14.29
C LYS A 40 18.97 -0.67 14.48
N MET A 41 18.40 0.13 13.57
CA MET A 41 16.98 0.49 13.60
C MET A 41 16.09 -0.76 13.58
N GLY A 42 16.36 -1.69 12.66
CA GLY A 42 15.62 -2.97 12.58
C GLY A 42 15.78 -3.85 13.81
N ASP A 43 16.91 -3.80 14.51
CA ASP A 43 17.09 -4.52 15.78
C ASP A 43 16.14 -4.01 16.88
N TYR A 44 15.97 -2.68 16.98
CA TYR A 44 15.03 -2.04 17.92
C TYR A 44 13.57 -2.15 17.47
N LEU A 45 13.31 -2.12 16.16
CA LEU A 45 11.98 -2.25 15.58
C LEU A 45 11.27 -3.55 15.98
N ARG A 46 12.01 -4.57 16.46
CA ARG A 46 11.43 -5.77 17.09
C ARG A 46 10.52 -5.47 18.27
N TYR A 47 10.59 -4.31 18.92
CA TYR A 47 9.59 -3.90 19.92
C TYR A 47 8.17 -3.84 19.36
N SER A 48 8.01 -3.57 18.05
CA SER A 48 6.71 -3.62 17.38
C SER A 48 6.12 -5.03 17.31
N MET A 49 6.92 -6.09 17.52
CA MET A 49 6.50 -7.49 17.43
C MET A 49 5.82 -8.02 18.70
N PHE A 50 5.62 -7.17 19.71
CA PHE A 50 5.07 -7.55 21.00
C PHE A 50 3.73 -6.88 21.29
N ASP A 51 2.89 -7.62 22.01
CA ASP A 51 1.69 -7.10 22.66
C ASP A 51 2.00 -5.83 23.46
N LYS A 52 1.03 -4.91 23.53
CA LYS A 52 1.19 -3.62 24.21
C LYS A 52 1.79 -3.75 25.60
N TYR A 53 1.29 -4.66 26.41
CA TYR A 53 1.78 -4.88 27.78
C TYR A 53 2.40 -6.27 27.94
N PHE A 54 2.96 -6.82 26.85
CA PHE A 54 3.59 -8.13 26.82
C PHE A 54 2.68 -9.25 27.34
N LYS A 55 1.35 -9.08 27.19
CA LYS A 55 0.38 -10.13 27.51
C LYS A 55 0.57 -11.29 26.54
N PRO A 56 0.36 -12.53 27.00
CA PRO A 56 0.41 -13.69 26.12
C PRO A 56 -0.53 -13.52 24.92
N ILE A 57 -0.13 -14.05 23.77
CA ILE A 57 -0.98 -14.02 22.57
C ILE A 57 -2.18 -14.96 22.78
N GLY A 58 -3.38 -14.50 22.44
CA GLY A 58 -4.63 -15.22 22.67
C GLY A 58 -5.25 -15.03 24.04
N VAL A 59 -4.86 -13.99 24.78
CA VAL A 59 -5.36 -13.74 26.15
C VAL A 59 -6.88 -13.55 26.23
N GLY A 60 -7.52 -13.10 25.15
CA GLY A 60 -8.99 -13.00 25.04
C GLY A 60 -9.67 -14.20 24.37
N ALA A 61 -8.91 -15.19 23.89
CA ALA A 61 -9.46 -16.37 23.23
C ALA A 61 -9.96 -17.41 24.25
N ASP A 62 -10.86 -18.30 23.83
CA ASP A 62 -11.31 -19.43 24.69
C ASP A 62 -10.18 -20.37 25.09
N GLN A 63 -9.17 -20.51 24.23
CA GLN A 63 -7.95 -21.25 24.51
C GLN A 63 -6.74 -20.39 24.17
N GLN A 64 -6.02 -19.94 25.21
CA GLN A 64 -4.72 -19.31 25.05
C GLN A 64 -3.66 -20.39 24.77
N THR A 65 -3.11 -20.41 23.57
CA THR A 65 -2.15 -21.45 23.13
C THR A 65 -0.69 -21.03 23.29
N GLU A 66 -0.42 -19.73 23.43
CA GLU A 66 0.94 -19.18 23.48
C GLU A 66 1.22 -18.55 24.85
N ALA A 67 2.38 -18.84 25.42
CA ALA A 67 2.86 -18.18 26.66
C ALA A 67 3.60 -16.86 26.37
N SER A 68 4.11 -16.70 25.15
CA SER A 68 4.82 -15.49 24.73
C SER A 68 3.85 -14.36 24.38
N GLY A 69 4.24 -13.10 24.64
CA GLY A 69 3.55 -11.91 24.17
C GLY A 69 4.05 -11.40 22.81
N GLN A 70 4.84 -12.19 22.08
CA GLN A 70 5.40 -11.80 20.78
C GLN A 70 4.53 -12.35 19.64
N HIS A 71 3.85 -11.47 18.90
CA HIS A 71 3.04 -11.84 17.74
C HIS A 71 3.82 -11.84 16.42
N TYR A 72 5.04 -11.30 16.38
CA TYR A 72 5.94 -11.28 15.20
C TYR A 72 5.44 -10.46 14.00
N LEU A 73 4.53 -9.52 14.21
CA LEU A 73 4.04 -8.58 13.20
C LEU A 73 4.53 -7.16 13.50
N LEU A 74 4.53 -6.28 12.50
CA LEU A 74 4.70 -4.85 12.74
C LEU A 74 3.38 -4.26 13.23
N SER A 75 3.25 -4.08 14.54
CA SER A 75 2.06 -3.48 15.15
C SER A 75 1.96 -1.97 14.87
N TRP A 76 0.88 -1.33 15.32
CA TRP A 76 0.64 0.10 15.07
C TRP A 76 1.71 1.04 15.64
N TYR A 77 2.33 0.65 16.75
CA TYR A 77 3.42 1.39 17.39
C TYR A 77 4.20 0.49 18.35
N TYR A 78 5.40 0.94 18.69
CA TYR A 78 5.92 0.76 20.04
C TYR A 78 6.19 2.13 20.66
N ALA A 79 6.21 2.21 21.98
CA ALA A 79 6.44 3.48 22.66
C ALA A 79 7.32 3.28 23.89
N TRP A 80 8.04 4.33 24.25
CA TRP A 80 8.91 4.35 25.42
C TRP A 80 8.96 5.73 26.04
N GLY A 81 9.26 5.78 27.34
CA GLY A 81 9.28 7.01 28.09
C GLY A 81 10.02 6.88 29.41
N GLY A 82 10.13 8.01 30.11
CA GLY A 82 10.78 8.06 31.41
C GLY A 82 10.61 9.40 32.12
N GLY A 83 10.96 9.41 33.40
CA GLY A 83 11.03 10.60 34.23
C GLY A 83 12.09 11.58 33.70
N ALA A 84 11.83 12.88 33.79
CA ALA A 84 12.79 13.89 33.33
C ALA A 84 14.10 13.85 34.14
N GLY A 85 14.03 13.42 35.41
CA GLY A 85 15.19 13.22 36.28
C GLY A 85 15.92 11.88 36.08
N GLY A 86 15.40 10.99 35.23
CA GLY A 86 16.01 9.68 34.95
C GLY A 86 15.72 8.59 36.00
N ASP A 87 14.75 8.81 36.88
CA ASP A 87 14.38 7.94 38.00
C ASP A 87 13.56 6.70 37.61
N TRP A 88 12.84 6.76 36.49
CA TRP A 88 12.07 5.62 35.96
C TRP A 88 11.98 5.65 34.44
N SER A 89 11.70 4.49 33.85
CA SER A 89 11.40 4.35 32.42
C SER A 89 10.39 3.23 32.16
N TRP A 90 9.78 3.24 30.99
CA TRP A 90 8.84 2.21 30.54
C TRP A 90 8.95 1.98 29.03
N LYS A 91 8.47 0.82 28.59
CA LYS A 91 8.30 0.45 27.18
C LYS A 91 6.99 -0.32 27.00
N ILE A 92 6.35 -0.14 25.87
CA ILE A 92 5.18 -0.90 25.42
C ILE A 92 5.34 -1.26 23.94
N GLY A 93 4.81 -2.41 23.54
CA GLY A 93 4.56 -2.72 22.12
C GLY A 93 3.20 -2.17 21.69
N CYS A 94 2.48 -2.91 20.85
CA CYS A 94 1.09 -2.65 20.55
C CYS A 94 0.36 -3.95 20.18
N SER A 95 -0.84 -4.13 20.72
CA SER A 95 -1.65 -5.33 20.51
C SER A 95 -2.40 -5.33 19.17
N HIS A 96 -2.37 -4.22 18.42
CA HIS A 96 -3.14 -4.04 17.19
C HIS A 96 -2.20 -4.04 15.98
N ASN A 97 -2.53 -4.87 15.00
CA ASN A 97 -1.73 -5.08 13.81
C ASN A 97 -2.58 -4.79 12.58
N HIS A 98 -2.07 -3.97 11.67
CA HIS A 98 -2.73 -3.63 10.41
C HIS A 98 -1.90 -4.17 9.25
N PHE A 99 -2.50 -4.81 8.26
CA PHE A 99 -1.75 -5.37 7.11
C PHE A 99 -0.94 -4.28 6.40
N GLY A 100 -1.50 -3.07 6.32
CA GLY A 100 -0.88 -1.83 5.80
C GLY A 100 0.50 -1.49 6.38
N TYR A 101 0.81 -1.97 7.60
CA TYR A 101 2.07 -1.70 8.30
C TYR A 101 3.15 -2.75 8.02
N GLN A 102 2.77 -3.93 7.52
CA GLN A 102 3.71 -5.02 7.32
C GLN A 102 4.71 -4.69 6.21
N ASN A 103 5.92 -5.23 6.34
CA ASN A 103 7.01 -5.04 5.38
C ASN A 103 7.85 -6.33 5.30
N PRO A 104 7.39 -7.31 4.51
CA PRO A 104 8.08 -8.59 4.41
C PRO A 104 9.39 -8.47 3.63
N MET A 105 9.57 -7.44 2.79
CA MET A 105 10.88 -7.12 2.20
C MET A 105 11.90 -6.78 3.29
N THR A 106 11.56 -5.86 4.20
CA THR A 106 12.41 -5.55 5.37
C THR A 106 12.64 -6.76 6.25
N ALA A 107 11.63 -7.57 6.52
CA ALA A 107 11.80 -8.78 7.32
C ALA A 107 12.79 -9.78 6.68
N TRP A 108 12.76 -9.92 5.35
CA TRP A 108 13.75 -10.70 4.62
C TRP A 108 15.15 -10.09 4.70
N VAL A 109 15.29 -8.78 4.45
CA VAL A 109 16.58 -8.07 4.54
C VAL A 109 17.22 -8.30 5.91
N MET A 110 16.47 -8.06 6.99
CA MET A 110 16.98 -8.16 8.35
C MET A 110 17.29 -9.60 8.79
N SER A 111 16.75 -10.61 8.11
CA SER A 111 16.93 -12.02 8.48
C SER A 111 17.90 -12.79 7.57
N LYS A 112 18.03 -12.39 6.31
CA LYS A 112 18.78 -13.14 5.27
C LYS A 112 19.95 -12.37 4.69
N ASP A 113 19.86 -11.04 4.60
CA ASP A 113 20.96 -10.25 4.05
C ASP A 113 22.11 -10.14 5.05
N ALA A 114 23.32 -10.46 4.60
CA ALA A 114 24.48 -10.54 5.47
C ALA A 114 24.91 -9.17 6.01
N ASP A 115 24.74 -8.10 5.23
CA ASP A 115 25.19 -6.75 5.59
C ASP A 115 24.19 -6.07 6.54
N PHE A 116 22.91 -6.45 6.45
CA PHE A 116 21.84 -5.91 7.31
C PHE A 116 21.61 -6.70 8.59
N LYS A 117 22.22 -7.87 8.75
CA LYS A 117 22.03 -8.75 9.91
C LYS A 117 22.18 -7.99 11.24
N PRO A 118 21.13 -7.95 12.11
CA PRO A 118 21.20 -7.33 13.42
C PRO A 118 22.40 -7.83 14.24
N LYS A 119 22.98 -6.92 15.04
CA LYS A 119 24.08 -7.27 15.94
C LYS A 119 23.63 -8.09 17.15
N SER A 120 22.36 -7.98 17.57
CA SER A 120 21.84 -8.80 18.65
C SER A 120 21.78 -10.28 18.25
N SER A 121 22.01 -11.18 19.21
CA SER A 121 22.05 -12.63 18.96
C SER A 121 20.72 -13.21 18.45
N GLY A 122 19.59 -12.61 18.85
CA GLY A 122 18.25 -13.05 18.44
C GLY A 122 17.64 -12.29 17.26
N GLY A 123 18.22 -11.16 16.85
CA GLY A 123 17.57 -10.23 15.93
C GLY A 123 17.21 -10.85 14.58
N ALA A 124 18.17 -11.49 13.92
CA ALA A 124 17.93 -12.13 12.62
C ALA A 124 16.92 -13.30 12.70
N SER A 125 16.92 -14.04 13.82
CA SER A 125 15.99 -15.15 14.04
C SER A 125 14.55 -14.64 14.22
N ASP A 126 14.36 -13.58 15.01
CA ASP A 126 13.06 -12.95 15.19
C ASP A 126 12.52 -12.36 13.90
N TRP A 127 13.38 -11.71 13.10
CA TRP A 127 13.00 -11.21 11.78
C TRP A 127 12.66 -12.34 10.80
N ASN A 128 13.33 -13.49 10.87
CA ASN A 128 12.96 -14.64 10.06
C ASN A 128 11.56 -15.15 10.41
N LYS A 129 11.25 -15.27 11.71
CA LYS A 129 9.90 -15.62 12.16
C LYS A 129 8.87 -14.56 11.76
N SER A 130 9.26 -13.29 11.81
CA SER A 130 8.41 -12.19 11.38
C SER A 130 8.12 -12.22 9.89
N LEU A 131 9.09 -12.57 9.04
CA LEU A 131 8.86 -12.75 7.61
C LEU A 131 7.77 -13.79 7.35
N ASP A 132 7.88 -14.97 7.97
CA ASP A 132 6.90 -16.04 7.80
C ASP A 132 5.52 -15.59 8.31
N ARG A 133 5.46 -15.03 9.52
CA ARG A 133 4.22 -14.56 10.13
C ARG A 133 3.53 -13.45 9.35
N GLN A 134 4.29 -12.54 8.75
CA GLN A 134 3.74 -11.47 7.93
C GLN A 134 3.10 -12.03 6.65
N LEU A 135 3.77 -12.95 5.94
CA LEU A 135 3.22 -13.57 4.73
C LEU A 135 1.95 -14.38 5.02
N GLU A 136 1.93 -15.11 6.14
CA GLU A 136 0.73 -15.79 6.65
C GLU A 136 -0.42 -14.82 6.93
N LEU A 137 -0.13 -13.62 7.48
CA LEU A 137 -1.14 -12.59 7.74
C LEU A 137 -1.77 -12.09 6.44
N TYR A 138 -0.96 -11.80 5.41
CA TYR A 138 -1.49 -11.37 4.10
C TYR A 138 -2.39 -12.44 3.49
N GLN A 139 -1.99 -13.71 3.55
CA GLN A 139 -2.81 -14.83 3.07
C GLN A 139 -4.13 -14.92 3.84
N TRP A 140 -4.06 -14.87 5.17
CA TRP A 140 -5.24 -14.94 6.02
C TRP A 140 -6.23 -13.81 5.79
N LEU A 141 -5.76 -12.59 5.52
CA LEU A 141 -6.60 -11.40 5.32
C LEU A 141 -7.06 -11.21 3.87
N GLN A 142 -6.60 -12.03 2.92
CA GLN A 142 -6.94 -11.85 1.51
C GLN A 142 -8.41 -12.22 1.26
N SER A 143 -9.21 -11.23 0.83
CA SER A 143 -10.64 -11.38 0.57
C SER A 143 -10.93 -12.36 -0.56
N SER A 144 -12.20 -12.70 -0.74
CA SER A 144 -12.64 -13.55 -1.84
C SER A 144 -12.31 -12.93 -3.21
N GLU A 145 -12.38 -11.61 -3.34
CA GLU A 145 -12.04 -10.84 -4.54
C GLU A 145 -10.52 -10.71 -4.72
N GLY A 146 -9.78 -10.39 -3.64
CA GLY A 146 -8.32 -10.32 -3.65
C GLY A 146 -7.71 -9.15 -2.87
N GLY A 147 -8.52 -8.18 -2.44
CA GLY A 147 -8.07 -7.09 -1.55
C GLY A 147 -7.72 -7.63 -0.14
N ILE A 148 -6.84 -6.94 0.58
CA ILE A 148 -6.38 -7.39 1.91
C ILE A 148 -7.14 -6.67 3.02
N ALA A 149 -7.82 -7.42 3.89
CA ALA A 149 -8.58 -6.89 5.02
C ALA A 149 -7.68 -6.31 6.13
N GLY A 150 -8.30 -5.71 7.16
CA GLY A 150 -7.63 -4.80 8.09
C GLY A 150 -6.47 -5.44 8.86
N GLY A 151 -6.77 -6.39 9.73
CA GLY A 151 -5.75 -6.99 10.57
C GLY A 151 -6.28 -7.81 11.75
N ALA A 152 -5.52 -7.77 12.85
CA ALA A 152 -5.85 -8.50 14.06
C ALA A 152 -5.44 -7.76 15.33
N THR A 153 -6.14 -8.07 16.43
CA THR A 153 -5.86 -7.54 17.76
C THR A 153 -5.68 -8.66 18.79
N ASN A 154 -4.68 -8.52 19.65
CA ASN A 154 -4.54 -9.31 20.88
C ASN A 154 -5.25 -8.67 22.09
N SER A 155 -5.81 -7.47 21.92
CA SER A 155 -6.47 -6.72 22.98
C SER A 155 -7.79 -6.17 22.47
N LEU A 156 -8.84 -7.01 22.52
CA LEU A 156 -10.19 -6.54 22.27
C LEU A 156 -10.57 -5.53 23.35
N THR A 157 -10.98 -4.33 22.94
CA THR A 157 -11.42 -3.28 23.85
C THR A 157 -12.93 -3.11 23.72
N THR A 158 -13.62 -3.17 24.85
CA THR A 158 -15.06 -2.89 24.98
C THR A 158 -15.26 -1.85 26.09
N ASP A 159 -16.51 -1.49 26.37
CA ASP A 159 -16.83 -0.63 27.51
C ASP A 159 -16.38 -1.21 28.87
N ALA A 160 -16.15 -2.53 28.94
CA ALA A 160 -15.65 -3.22 30.14
C ALA A 160 -14.12 -3.15 30.29
N GLY A 161 -13.40 -2.58 29.31
CA GLY A 161 -11.94 -2.40 29.33
C GLY A 161 -11.22 -3.10 28.19
N SER A 162 -9.90 -3.23 28.30
CA SER A 162 -9.03 -3.89 27.32
C SER A 162 -8.81 -5.37 27.66
N TYR A 163 -8.32 -6.16 26.69
CA TYR A 163 -8.08 -7.61 26.80
C TYR A 163 -9.34 -8.42 27.15
N GLN A 164 -10.48 -8.01 26.62
CA GLN A 164 -11.75 -8.69 26.86
C GLN A 164 -11.82 -10.01 26.10
N LYS A 165 -12.69 -10.90 26.59
CA LYS A 165 -13.01 -12.16 25.91
C LYS A 165 -13.58 -11.85 24.52
N TYR A 166 -13.12 -12.59 23.52
CA TYR A 166 -13.61 -12.45 22.15
C TYR A 166 -15.05 -12.98 22.03
N PRO A 167 -15.91 -12.35 21.21
CA PRO A 167 -17.23 -12.92 20.88
C PRO A 167 -17.10 -14.33 20.31
N GLU A 168 -18.08 -15.20 20.60
CA GLU A 168 -18.14 -16.55 20.04
C GLU A 168 -18.11 -16.50 18.50
N GLY A 169 -17.33 -17.40 17.89
CA GLY A 169 -17.17 -17.46 16.44
C GLY A 169 -16.20 -16.43 15.85
N THR A 170 -15.58 -15.55 16.66
CA THR A 170 -14.57 -14.59 16.16
C THR A 170 -13.39 -15.33 15.53
N PRO A 171 -13.09 -15.09 14.23
CA PRO A 171 -11.94 -15.71 13.59
C PRO A 171 -10.63 -15.23 14.19
N THR A 172 -9.67 -16.14 14.30
CA THR A 172 -8.37 -15.82 14.90
C THR A 172 -7.19 -16.12 13.98
N PHE A 173 -6.12 -15.35 14.19
CA PHE A 173 -4.81 -15.55 13.59
C PHE A 173 -3.78 -15.72 14.70
N TYR A 174 -3.31 -16.96 14.91
CA TYR A 174 -2.45 -17.30 16.05
C TYR A 174 -3.03 -16.84 17.40
N GLY A 175 -4.36 -16.88 17.57
CA GLY A 175 -5.05 -16.43 18.77
C GLY A 175 -5.36 -14.92 18.84
N MET A 176 -4.94 -14.10 17.88
CA MET A 176 -5.38 -12.71 17.78
C MET A 176 -6.72 -12.62 17.04
N ALA A 177 -7.66 -11.85 17.56
CA ALA A 177 -8.99 -11.67 16.96
C ALA A 177 -8.91 -10.84 15.68
N TYR A 178 -9.66 -11.23 14.64
CA TYR A 178 -9.84 -10.41 13.44
C TYR A 178 -10.40 -9.02 13.77
N ASP A 179 -9.79 -8.00 13.16
CA ASP A 179 -10.21 -6.62 13.25
C ASP A 179 -10.18 -6.02 11.84
N TRP A 180 -11.34 -5.64 11.30
CA TRP A 180 -11.45 -5.10 9.95
C TRP A 180 -10.99 -3.62 9.87
N GLN A 181 -10.91 -2.93 11.02
CA GLN A 181 -10.49 -1.53 11.14
C GLN A 181 -9.53 -1.32 12.33
N PRO A 182 -8.34 -1.96 12.34
CA PRO A 182 -7.41 -1.85 13.45
C PRO A 182 -7.16 -0.40 13.90
N VAL A 183 -7.23 -0.17 15.21
CA VAL A 183 -6.83 1.06 15.92
C VAL A 183 -7.79 2.25 15.85
N TYR A 184 -8.27 2.64 14.66
CA TYR A 184 -9.10 3.83 14.50
C TYR A 184 -10.30 3.59 13.58
N HIS A 185 -11.44 4.16 13.99
CA HIS A 185 -12.76 3.86 13.41
C HIS A 185 -13.45 5.10 12.78
N ASP A 186 -12.87 6.30 12.91
CA ASP A 186 -13.36 7.54 12.28
C ASP A 186 -12.21 8.29 11.57
N PRO A 187 -12.03 8.10 10.25
CA PRO A 187 -12.65 7.03 9.46
C PRO A 187 -12.08 5.64 9.82
N PRO A 188 -12.74 4.53 9.43
CA PRO A 188 -12.20 3.18 9.61
C PRO A 188 -10.84 2.99 8.96
N SER A 189 -9.88 2.41 9.69
CA SER A 189 -8.47 2.40 9.25
C SER A 189 -8.15 1.67 7.97
N ASN A 190 -8.99 0.72 7.57
CA ASN A 190 -8.84 -0.01 6.33
C ASN A 190 -9.83 0.42 5.23
N ASN A 191 -10.48 1.57 5.38
CA ASN A 191 -11.26 2.10 4.26
C ASN A 191 -10.35 2.68 3.17
N TRP A 192 -9.15 3.17 3.50
CA TRP A 192 -8.31 3.87 2.54
C TRP A 192 -7.52 2.89 1.65
N PHE A 193 -7.76 2.93 0.34
CA PHE A 193 -7.09 2.08 -0.64
C PHE A 193 -5.56 2.22 -0.66
N GLY A 194 -5.01 3.36 -0.21
CA GLY A 194 -3.57 3.55 -0.09
C GLY A 194 -2.85 2.52 0.79
N MET A 195 -3.55 1.91 1.77
CA MET A 195 -2.96 0.80 2.54
C MET A 195 -2.69 -0.43 1.66
N GLN A 196 -3.54 -0.68 0.64
CA GLN A 196 -3.36 -1.78 -0.31
C GLN A 196 -2.07 -1.56 -1.09
N THR A 197 -1.91 -0.38 -1.68
CA THR A 197 -0.78 -0.09 -2.58
C THR A 197 0.53 -0.03 -1.81
N TRP A 198 0.59 0.68 -0.67
CA TRP A 198 1.82 0.78 0.12
C TRP A 198 2.33 -0.57 0.62
N SER A 199 1.41 -1.41 1.10
CA SER A 199 1.80 -2.68 1.71
C SER A 199 2.13 -3.74 0.67
N MET A 200 1.32 -3.83 -0.40
CA MET A 200 1.56 -4.80 -1.47
C MET A 200 2.78 -4.46 -2.32
N GLN A 201 3.19 -3.20 -2.40
CA GLN A 201 4.48 -2.81 -3.00
C GLN A 201 5.65 -3.53 -2.34
N ARG A 202 5.64 -3.64 -1.00
CA ARG A 202 6.68 -4.34 -0.22
C ARG A 202 6.65 -5.85 -0.45
N VAL A 203 5.47 -6.43 -0.64
CA VAL A 203 5.31 -7.85 -1.02
C VAL A 203 5.86 -8.08 -2.43
N ALA A 204 5.62 -7.16 -3.37
CA ALA A 204 6.11 -7.22 -4.74
C ALA A 204 7.64 -7.14 -4.81
N GLU A 205 8.27 -6.26 -4.03
CA GLU A 205 9.74 -6.21 -3.92
C GLU A 205 10.31 -7.52 -3.36
N LEU A 206 9.70 -8.08 -2.30
CA LEU A 206 10.12 -9.38 -1.77
C LEU A 206 10.04 -10.46 -2.86
N TYR A 207 8.92 -10.52 -3.59
CA TYR A 207 8.73 -11.51 -4.65
C TYR A 207 9.79 -11.33 -5.75
N TYR A 208 10.03 -10.10 -6.21
CA TYR A 208 11.08 -9.79 -7.19
C TYR A 208 12.48 -10.20 -6.72
N LYS A 209 12.78 -10.01 -5.43
CA LYS A 209 14.11 -10.33 -4.90
C LYS A 209 14.31 -11.83 -4.70
N THR A 210 13.27 -12.55 -4.28
CA THR A 210 13.41 -13.89 -3.71
C THR A 210 12.71 -15.01 -4.48
N GLY A 211 11.67 -14.70 -5.26
CA GLY A 211 10.78 -15.69 -5.84
C GLY A 211 9.90 -16.43 -4.81
N ASP A 212 9.72 -15.90 -3.60
CA ASP A 212 8.90 -16.53 -2.55
C ASP A 212 7.48 -16.83 -3.08
N LYS A 213 7.11 -18.12 -3.02
CA LYS A 213 5.86 -18.62 -3.60
C LYS A 213 4.61 -18.18 -2.85
N ARG A 214 4.72 -17.82 -1.56
CA ARG A 214 3.60 -17.25 -0.79
C ARG A 214 3.36 -15.81 -1.24
N ALA A 215 4.43 -15.02 -1.37
CA ALA A 215 4.35 -13.66 -1.90
C ALA A 215 3.77 -13.65 -3.32
N GLN A 216 4.23 -14.56 -4.19
CA GLN A 216 3.65 -14.76 -5.52
C GLN A 216 2.15 -15.02 -5.45
N ALA A 217 1.70 -16.01 -4.66
CA ALA A 217 0.29 -16.38 -4.60
C ALA A 217 -0.63 -15.23 -4.13
N VAL A 218 -0.19 -14.46 -3.13
CA VAL A 218 -0.93 -13.27 -2.66
C VAL A 218 -1.02 -12.23 -3.78
N LEU A 219 0.10 -11.91 -4.45
CA LEU A 219 0.14 -10.93 -5.53
C LEU A 219 -0.65 -11.37 -6.77
N ASP A 220 -0.61 -12.64 -7.14
CA ASP A 220 -1.35 -13.17 -8.30
C ASP A 220 -2.86 -12.93 -8.15
N LYS A 221 -3.42 -13.10 -6.94
CA LYS A 221 -4.83 -12.81 -6.68
C LYS A 221 -5.09 -11.31 -6.52
N TRP A 222 -4.23 -10.60 -5.80
CA TRP A 222 -4.40 -9.17 -5.56
C TRP A 222 -4.32 -8.34 -6.86
N THR A 223 -3.39 -8.64 -7.75
CA THR A 223 -3.25 -7.92 -9.04
C THR A 223 -4.41 -8.18 -9.98
N LYS A 224 -4.98 -9.39 -9.98
CA LYS A 224 -6.23 -9.68 -10.71
C LYS A 224 -7.39 -8.81 -10.22
N TRP A 225 -7.54 -8.64 -8.91
CA TRP A 225 -8.53 -7.73 -8.33
C TRP A 225 -8.25 -6.28 -8.71
N VAL A 226 -7.00 -5.81 -8.58
CA VAL A 226 -6.62 -4.45 -8.99
C VAL A 226 -7.01 -4.17 -10.43
N LYS A 227 -6.69 -5.07 -11.36
CA LYS A 227 -7.02 -4.91 -12.79
C LYS A 227 -8.51 -4.85 -13.05
N SER A 228 -9.35 -5.47 -12.20
CA SER A 228 -10.80 -5.41 -12.37
C SER A 228 -11.43 -4.13 -11.81
N VAL A 229 -10.75 -3.43 -10.90
CA VAL A 229 -11.31 -2.24 -10.24
C VAL A 229 -10.70 -0.93 -10.72
N VAL A 230 -9.47 -0.91 -11.24
CA VAL A 230 -8.85 0.29 -11.81
C VAL A 230 -9.49 0.64 -13.15
N LYS A 231 -9.77 1.92 -13.36
CA LYS A 231 -10.41 2.43 -14.58
C LYS A 231 -9.41 3.25 -15.39
N LEU A 232 -9.18 2.83 -16.62
CA LEU A 232 -8.50 3.61 -17.66
C LEU A 232 -9.56 4.07 -18.65
N ASN A 233 -9.87 5.36 -18.70
CA ASN A 233 -10.95 5.90 -19.51
C ASN A 233 -10.47 6.21 -20.95
N ASP A 234 -11.37 6.14 -21.93
CA ASP A 234 -11.04 6.39 -23.35
C ASP A 234 -10.56 7.83 -23.61
N ASP A 235 -10.94 8.78 -22.76
CA ASP A 235 -10.53 10.20 -22.84
C ASP A 235 -9.09 10.45 -22.33
N GLY A 236 -8.39 9.40 -21.89
CA GLY A 236 -7.04 9.48 -21.34
C GLY A 236 -6.98 9.78 -19.85
N THR A 237 -8.12 9.98 -19.17
CA THR A 237 -8.17 10.05 -17.70
C THR A 237 -8.12 8.65 -17.07
N TYR A 238 -8.00 8.60 -15.75
CA TYR A 238 -7.98 7.36 -15.00
C TYR A 238 -8.68 7.54 -13.66
N ALA A 239 -9.05 6.44 -13.02
CA ALA A 239 -9.58 6.44 -11.67
C ALA A 239 -9.15 5.18 -10.93
N ILE A 240 -8.62 5.35 -9.73
CA ILE A 240 -8.27 4.26 -8.81
C ILE A 240 -9.25 4.23 -7.64
N PRO A 241 -9.46 3.07 -6.98
CA PRO A 241 -10.24 3.02 -5.76
C PRO A 241 -9.72 4.02 -4.71
N ASN A 242 -10.63 4.64 -3.96
CA ASN A 242 -10.27 5.59 -2.90
C ASN A 242 -10.71 5.07 -1.54
N ASN A 243 -12.03 5.00 -1.28
CA ASN A 243 -12.58 4.32 -0.12
C ASN A 243 -13.05 2.90 -0.48
N LEU A 244 -12.79 1.98 0.44
CA LEU A 244 -13.21 0.59 0.43
C LEU A 244 -14.24 0.37 1.54
N THR A 245 -15.13 -0.59 1.31
CA THR A 245 -16.01 -1.14 2.33
C THR A 245 -15.76 -2.63 2.49
N TRP A 246 -15.89 -3.11 3.72
CA TRP A 246 -15.59 -4.49 4.08
C TRP A 246 -16.82 -5.15 4.69
N SER A 247 -17.07 -6.41 4.33
CA SER A 247 -18.11 -7.22 4.97
C SER A 247 -17.65 -8.66 5.18
N GLY A 248 -18.27 -9.31 6.17
CA GLY A 248 -17.89 -10.66 6.56
C GLY A 248 -16.52 -10.75 7.23
N GLN A 249 -15.94 -11.94 7.25
CA GLN A 249 -14.74 -12.26 8.04
C GLN A 249 -13.93 -13.38 7.36
N PRO A 250 -12.59 -13.45 7.57
CA PRO A 250 -11.81 -14.59 7.10
C PRO A 250 -12.13 -15.86 7.90
N ASP A 251 -11.75 -17.02 7.39
CA ASP A 251 -11.74 -18.24 8.19
C ASP A 251 -10.64 -18.18 9.27
N THR A 252 -10.78 -18.88 10.40
CA THR A 252 -9.69 -18.96 11.39
C THR A 252 -8.44 -19.58 10.76
N TRP A 253 -7.28 -18.94 10.94
CA TRP A 253 -6.04 -19.39 10.34
C TRP A 253 -5.55 -20.71 10.94
N ASN A 254 -5.29 -21.68 10.08
CA ASN A 254 -4.74 -22.99 10.45
C ASN A 254 -3.43 -23.31 9.71
N GLY A 255 -2.81 -22.31 9.07
CA GLY A 255 -1.60 -22.47 8.26
C GLY A 255 -1.84 -22.54 6.75
N THR A 256 -3.08 -22.59 6.28
CA THR A 256 -3.41 -22.65 4.84
C THR A 256 -4.48 -21.64 4.48
N TYR A 257 -4.32 -20.98 3.33
CA TYR A 257 -5.32 -20.07 2.78
C TYR A 257 -6.54 -20.85 2.26
N THR A 258 -7.74 -20.46 2.68
CA THR A 258 -9.00 -21.13 2.32
C THR A 258 -9.69 -20.49 1.12
N GLY A 259 -9.20 -19.35 0.64
CA GLY A 259 -9.92 -18.49 -0.31
C GLY A 259 -10.82 -17.44 0.35
N ASN A 260 -11.11 -17.58 1.65
CA ASN A 260 -11.99 -16.73 2.45
C ASN A 260 -13.32 -16.38 1.73
N PRO A 261 -14.16 -17.37 1.38
CA PRO A 261 -15.39 -17.12 0.64
C PRO A 261 -16.40 -16.23 1.38
N GLY A 262 -16.25 -16.05 2.70
CA GLY A 262 -17.08 -15.17 3.53
C GLY A 262 -16.49 -13.79 3.81
N LEU A 263 -15.36 -13.40 3.21
CA LEU A 263 -14.74 -12.09 3.39
C LEU A 263 -14.78 -11.31 2.08
N HIS A 264 -15.38 -10.12 2.10
CA HIS A 264 -15.63 -9.32 0.90
C HIS A 264 -15.11 -7.90 1.01
N VAL A 265 -14.63 -7.39 -0.12
CA VAL A 265 -14.27 -5.99 -0.33
C VAL A 265 -15.05 -5.40 -1.50
N ASP A 266 -15.57 -4.18 -1.30
CA ASP A 266 -16.20 -3.38 -2.34
C ASP A 266 -15.52 -2.02 -2.46
N VAL A 267 -15.43 -1.49 -3.68
CA VAL A 267 -14.96 -0.13 -3.93
C VAL A 267 -16.13 0.83 -3.76
N LYS A 268 -16.05 1.70 -2.76
CA LYS A 268 -17.10 2.68 -2.44
C LYS A 268 -17.05 3.88 -3.38
N ASP A 269 -15.86 4.42 -3.60
CA ASP A 269 -15.62 5.57 -4.45
C ASP A 269 -14.21 5.53 -5.05
N TYR A 270 -13.94 6.50 -5.93
CA TYR A 270 -12.75 6.57 -6.76
C TYR A 270 -12.07 7.93 -6.62
N SER A 271 -10.77 7.96 -6.88
CA SER A 271 -9.97 9.19 -6.93
C SER A 271 -8.88 9.13 -8.00
N GLN A 272 -8.16 10.24 -8.12
CA GLN A 272 -6.92 10.37 -8.90
C GLN A 272 -5.74 10.67 -7.98
N ASP A 273 -5.75 10.15 -6.73
CA ASP A 273 -4.68 10.44 -5.75
C ASP A 273 -3.30 10.09 -6.35
N VAL A 274 -2.47 11.13 -6.53
CA VAL A 274 -1.13 11.03 -7.14
C VAL A 274 -0.25 10.02 -6.41
N GLY A 275 -0.25 10.05 -5.08
CA GLY A 275 0.63 9.21 -4.29
C GLY A 275 0.19 7.75 -4.29
N VAL A 276 -1.12 7.50 -4.15
CA VAL A 276 -1.66 6.13 -4.19
C VAL A 276 -1.52 5.53 -5.60
N THR A 277 -1.78 6.33 -6.65
CA THR A 277 -1.58 5.91 -8.04
C THR A 277 -0.13 5.54 -8.32
N SER A 278 0.81 6.36 -7.85
CA SER A 278 2.25 6.10 -7.97
C SER A 278 2.65 4.80 -7.26
N SER A 279 2.20 4.60 -6.03
CA SER A 279 2.48 3.37 -5.28
C SER A 279 1.88 2.13 -5.93
N LEU A 280 0.70 2.25 -6.54
CA LEU A 280 0.06 1.18 -7.29
C LEU A 280 0.90 0.81 -8.52
N ALA A 281 1.32 1.80 -9.32
CA ALA A 281 2.17 1.59 -10.47
C ALA A 281 3.53 0.97 -10.09
N ASN A 282 4.12 1.41 -8.97
CA ASN A 282 5.33 0.84 -8.40
C ASN A 282 5.14 -0.65 -8.06
N THR A 283 4.05 -1.00 -7.37
CA THR A 283 3.69 -2.39 -7.05
C THR A 283 3.58 -3.27 -8.29
N LEU A 284 2.80 -2.81 -9.28
CA LEU A 284 2.56 -3.53 -10.53
C LEU A 284 3.85 -3.72 -11.35
N THR A 285 4.75 -2.72 -11.33
CA THR A 285 6.06 -2.79 -11.98
C THR A 285 6.93 -3.89 -11.38
N TYR A 286 7.08 -3.91 -10.05
CA TYR A 286 7.85 -4.95 -9.36
C TYR A 286 7.23 -6.34 -9.55
N TYR A 287 5.90 -6.45 -9.51
CA TYR A 287 5.23 -7.72 -9.74
C TYR A 287 5.44 -8.23 -11.18
N ALA A 288 5.32 -7.37 -12.19
CA ALA A 288 5.58 -7.73 -13.58
C ALA A 288 7.03 -8.20 -13.78
N ALA A 289 8.01 -7.50 -13.19
CA ALA A 289 9.42 -7.91 -13.22
C ALA A 289 9.65 -9.26 -12.52
N ALA A 290 9.03 -9.46 -11.36
CA ALA A 290 9.13 -10.70 -10.60
C ALA A 290 8.51 -11.90 -11.35
N SER A 291 7.33 -11.70 -11.94
CA SER A 291 6.64 -12.74 -12.72
C SER A 291 7.44 -13.15 -13.95
N ASN A 292 8.08 -12.20 -14.65
CA ASN A 292 9.02 -12.52 -15.74
C ASN A 292 10.18 -13.41 -15.26
N LYS A 293 10.71 -13.13 -14.05
CA LYS A 293 11.87 -13.84 -13.51
C LYS A 293 11.55 -15.24 -12.97
N TYR A 294 10.34 -15.45 -12.44
CA TYR A 294 10.02 -16.65 -11.64
C TYR A 294 8.75 -17.40 -12.05
N SER A 295 7.98 -16.87 -13.00
CA SER A 295 6.74 -17.46 -13.50
C SER A 295 6.48 -17.04 -14.95
N THR A 296 5.23 -16.75 -15.32
CA THR A 296 4.86 -16.22 -16.63
C THR A 296 4.78 -14.70 -16.53
N PHE A 297 5.45 -13.99 -17.43
CA PHE A 297 5.43 -12.53 -17.46
C PHE A 297 3.99 -11.99 -17.54
N ASP A 298 3.60 -11.21 -16.53
CA ASP A 298 2.32 -10.52 -16.52
C ASP A 298 2.41 -9.19 -17.27
N LYS A 299 2.16 -9.26 -18.58
CA LYS A 299 2.16 -8.10 -19.49
C LYS A 299 1.11 -7.06 -19.10
N ASP A 300 -0.07 -7.48 -18.64
CA ASP A 300 -1.16 -6.57 -18.28
C ASP A 300 -0.80 -5.71 -17.07
N SER A 301 -0.10 -6.28 -16.08
CA SER A 301 0.41 -5.52 -14.93
C SER A 301 1.46 -4.50 -15.36
N ALA A 302 2.37 -4.87 -16.27
CA ALA A 302 3.36 -3.93 -16.83
C ALA A 302 2.70 -2.79 -17.62
N LYS A 303 1.69 -3.11 -18.45
CA LYS A 303 0.93 -2.13 -19.24
C LYS A 303 0.12 -1.19 -18.34
N LEU A 304 -0.60 -1.73 -17.35
CA LEU A 304 -1.37 -0.93 -16.41
C LEU A 304 -0.48 0.02 -15.60
N ALA A 305 0.68 -0.45 -15.12
CA ALA A 305 1.65 0.41 -14.44
C ALA A 305 2.08 1.60 -15.32
N LYS A 306 2.43 1.33 -16.59
CA LYS A 306 2.84 2.35 -17.55
C LYS A 306 1.73 3.36 -17.82
N GLU A 307 0.51 2.89 -18.09
CA GLU A 307 -0.65 3.73 -18.36
C GLU A 307 -0.96 4.68 -17.20
N LEU A 308 -0.90 4.19 -15.96
CA LEU A 308 -1.10 5.03 -14.78
C LEU A 308 -0.05 6.14 -14.67
N LEU A 309 1.24 5.80 -14.88
CA LEU A 309 2.32 6.78 -14.84
C LEU A 309 2.20 7.81 -15.96
N ASP A 310 1.95 7.37 -17.19
CA ASP A 310 1.86 8.25 -18.36
C ASP A 310 0.66 9.20 -18.27
N ARG A 311 -0.52 8.71 -17.85
CA ARG A 311 -1.72 9.52 -17.70
C ARG A 311 -1.57 10.54 -16.56
N MET A 312 -1.09 10.10 -15.40
CA MET A 312 -0.80 10.98 -14.26
C MET A 312 0.21 12.06 -14.65
N TRP A 313 1.30 11.68 -15.34
CA TRP A 313 2.29 12.65 -15.82
C TRP A 313 1.70 13.66 -16.80
N LYS A 314 0.83 13.21 -17.71
CA LYS A 314 0.18 14.10 -18.69
C LYS A 314 -0.81 15.06 -18.04
N LEU A 315 -1.57 14.63 -17.04
CA LEU A 315 -2.72 15.36 -16.49
C LEU A 315 -2.36 16.24 -15.29
N ASP A 316 -1.46 15.77 -14.43
CA ASP A 316 -1.38 16.29 -13.05
C ASP A 316 -0.15 17.15 -12.79
N GLN A 317 0.66 17.45 -13.82
CA GLN A 317 1.85 18.29 -13.67
C GLN A 317 1.51 19.76 -13.38
N ASP A 318 2.26 20.35 -12.43
CA ASP A 318 2.29 21.78 -12.18
C ASP A 318 3.70 22.27 -11.80
N SER A 319 3.83 23.56 -11.49
CA SER A 319 5.11 24.22 -11.15
C SER A 319 5.92 23.62 -9.99
N LYS A 320 5.32 22.77 -9.14
CA LYS A 320 5.93 22.19 -7.94
C LYS A 320 6.03 20.66 -7.99
N GLY A 321 5.52 20.01 -9.03
CA GLY A 321 5.50 18.56 -9.16
C GLY A 321 4.18 18.07 -9.76
N LEU A 322 3.53 17.13 -9.08
CA LEU A 322 2.25 16.53 -9.49
C LEU A 322 1.17 16.82 -8.45
N SER A 323 0.01 17.31 -8.86
CA SER A 323 -1.13 17.49 -7.96
C SER A 323 -2.47 17.44 -8.69
N VAL A 324 -3.49 16.97 -7.98
CA VAL A 324 -4.89 16.94 -8.43
C VAL A 324 -5.73 17.86 -7.54
N GLU A 325 -6.87 18.30 -8.06
CA GLU A 325 -7.86 19.00 -7.24
C GLU A 325 -8.56 18.01 -6.32
N GLU A 326 -8.63 18.35 -5.04
CA GLU A 326 -9.31 17.56 -4.03
C GLU A 326 -10.21 18.43 -3.15
N GLU A 327 -11.49 18.06 -3.11
CA GLU A 327 -12.49 18.66 -2.22
C GLU A 327 -12.31 18.16 -0.79
N ARG A 328 -12.26 19.09 0.16
CA ARG A 328 -12.07 18.80 1.59
C ARG A 328 -13.31 19.14 2.39
N ALA A 329 -14.40 18.43 2.12
CA ALA A 329 -15.66 18.58 2.85
C ALA A 329 -15.47 18.38 4.37
N ASP A 330 -14.49 17.56 4.76
CA ASP A 330 -14.09 17.31 6.14
C ASP A 330 -13.52 18.55 6.86
N TYR A 331 -13.14 19.61 6.15
CA TYR A 331 -12.65 20.84 6.77
C TYR A 331 -13.72 21.63 7.52
N SER A 332 -15.01 21.30 7.37
CA SER A 332 -16.04 21.76 8.30
C SER A 332 -15.73 21.40 9.76
N LYS A 333 -15.05 20.26 9.99
CA LYS A 333 -14.61 19.82 11.32
C LYS A 333 -13.68 20.82 12.03
N ILE A 334 -12.98 21.69 11.29
CA ILE A 334 -12.15 22.77 11.87
C ILE A 334 -13.00 23.70 12.75
N PHE A 335 -14.23 23.96 12.33
CA PHE A 335 -15.17 24.87 12.98
C PHE A 335 -16.14 24.13 13.90
N ASP A 336 -16.66 22.98 13.45
CA ASP A 336 -17.77 22.29 14.12
C ASP A 336 -17.31 21.34 15.24
N THR A 337 -16.10 20.78 15.14
CA THR A 337 -15.68 19.73 16.07
C THR A 337 -15.29 20.32 17.42
N LYS A 338 -16.01 19.88 18.46
CA LYS A 338 -15.64 20.11 19.85
C LYS A 338 -14.56 19.12 20.28
N VAL A 339 -13.54 19.65 20.94
CA VAL A 339 -12.47 18.84 21.53
C VAL A 339 -12.90 18.47 22.95
N TYR A 340 -12.94 17.18 23.25
CA TYR A 340 -13.23 16.73 24.61
C TYR A 340 -12.16 17.23 25.57
N ILE A 341 -12.60 17.95 26.61
CA ILE A 341 -11.79 18.39 27.74
C ILE A 341 -12.61 18.08 29.00
N PRO A 342 -12.04 17.41 30.03
CA PRO A 342 -12.78 17.07 31.24
C PRO A 342 -13.34 18.30 31.96
N ASP A 343 -14.52 18.15 32.57
CA ASP A 343 -15.12 19.21 33.38
C ASP A 343 -14.18 19.67 34.50
N GLY A 344 -14.10 20.99 34.69
CA GLY A 344 -13.20 21.62 35.67
C GLY A 344 -11.73 21.69 35.25
N TRP A 345 -11.32 21.06 34.15
CA TRP A 345 -9.95 21.14 33.66
C TRP A 345 -9.70 22.45 32.90
N SER A 346 -8.53 23.06 33.09
CA SER A 346 -8.09 24.22 32.29
C SER A 346 -6.59 24.23 32.06
N GLY A 347 -6.18 24.80 30.93
CA GLY A 347 -4.78 24.95 30.54
C GLY A 347 -4.59 25.98 29.43
N LYS A 348 -3.35 26.11 28.95
CA LYS A 348 -3.01 27.00 27.84
C LYS A 348 -2.10 26.33 26.83
N MET A 349 -2.34 26.60 25.55
CA MET A 349 -1.39 26.32 24.48
C MET A 349 -0.19 27.27 24.57
N PRO A 350 0.97 26.97 23.93
CA PRO A 350 2.14 27.85 23.95
C PRO A 350 1.89 29.28 23.44
N ASN A 351 0.95 29.46 22.50
CA ASN A 351 0.54 30.77 21.97
C ASN A 351 -0.49 31.51 22.86
N GLY A 352 -0.92 30.89 23.97
CA GLY A 352 -1.86 31.48 24.93
C GLY A 352 -3.32 31.06 24.75
N ASP A 353 -3.67 30.28 23.72
CA ASP A 353 -5.04 29.78 23.53
C ASP A 353 -5.49 28.98 24.76
N VAL A 354 -6.69 29.28 25.25
CA VAL A 354 -7.23 28.65 26.45
C VAL A 354 -7.80 27.29 26.10
N ILE A 355 -7.37 26.27 26.83
CA ILE A 355 -7.89 24.92 26.74
C ILE A 355 -8.86 24.72 27.91
N LYS A 356 -10.13 24.47 27.62
CA LYS A 356 -11.22 24.30 28.61
C LYS A 356 -12.39 23.50 28.00
N PRO A 357 -13.35 23.00 28.80
CA PRO A 357 -14.57 22.40 28.26
C PRO A 357 -15.28 23.32 27.24
N GLY A 358 -15.74 22.74 26.13
CA GLY A 358 -16.50 23.42 25.08
C GLY A 358 -15.68 24.08 23.95
N VAL A 359 -14.35 24.05 24.01
CA VAL A 359 -13.47 24.54 22.93
C VAL A 359 -13.58 23.68 21.66
N SER A 360 -13.46 24.32 20.51
CA SER A 360 -13.38 23.68 19.19
C SER A 360 -11.94 23.32 18.82
N PHE A 361 -11.79 22.63 17.68
CA PHE A 361 -10.47 22.41 17.05
C PHE A 361 -9.71 23.72 16.82
N LEU A 362 -10.37 24.75 16.29
CA LEU A 362 -9.78 26.05 15.96
C LEU A 362 -9.46 26.89 17.21
N ASP A 363 -10.26 26.79 18.27
CA ASP A 363 -10.08 27.60 19.49
C ASP A 363 -8.73 27.38 20.17
N ILE A 364 -8.19 26.15 20.09
CA ILE A 364 -6.88 25.78 20.64
C ILE A 364 -5.77 25.76 19.58
N ARG A 365 -6.05 26.30 18.39
CA ARG A 365 -5.11 26.40 17.25
C ARG A 365 -5.29 27.73 16.52
N SER A 366 -5.42 28.83 17.24
CA SER A 366 -5.75 30.15 16.69
C SER A 366 -4.75 30.65 15.64
N LYS A 367 -3.53 30.10 15.61
CA LYS A 367 -2.55 30.38 14.57
C LYS A 367 -3.02 30.03 13.16
N TYR A 368 -3.96 29.09 12.99
CA TYR A 368 -4.57 28.82 11.69
C TYR A 368 -5.20 30.05 11.05
N LYS A 369 -5.67 31.02 11.85
CA LYS A 369 -6.24 32.28 11.33
C LYS A 369 -5.21 33.17 10.63
N GLN A 370 -3.92 32.87 10.77
CA GLN A 370 -2.84 33.55 10.04
C GLN A 370 -2.36 32.75 8.82
N ASP A 371 -2.91 31.56 8.57
CA ASP A 371 -2.58 30.79 7.39
C ASP A 371 -3.09 31.53 6.13
N PRO A 372 -2.28 31.66 5.06
CA PRO A 372 -2.69 32.33 3.82
C PRO A 372 -3.98 31.76 3.21
N ASP A 373 -4.25 30.47 3.40
CA ASP A 373 -5.44 29.80 2.87
C ASP A 373 -6.63 29.78 3.84
N PHE A 374 -6.50 30.37 5.04
CA PHE A 374 -7.59 30.36 6.03
C PHE A 374 -8.86 31.03 5.51
N ALA A 375 -8.74 32.17 4.81
CA ALA A 375 -9.88 32.89 4.24
C ALA A 375 -10.68 32.00 3.27
N LYS A 376 -9.98 31.27 2.39
CA LYS A 376 -10.57 30.30 1.47
C LYS A 376 -11.35 29.20 2.18
N VAL A 377 -10.80 28.66 3.27
CA VAL A 377 -11.47 27.62 4.08
C VAL A 377 -12.68 28.19 4.81
N GLU A 378 -12.55 29.38 5.40
CA GLU A 378 -13.62 30.03 6.15
C GLU A 378 -14.79 30.46 5.26
N GLU A 379 -14.51 31.01 4.07
CA GLU A 379 -15.52 31.38 3.07
C GLU A 379 -16.29 30.14 2.58
N ALA A 380 -15.59 29.07 2.20
CA ALA A 380 -16.23 27.83 1.78
C ALA A 380 -17.15 27.25 2.87
N TYR A 381 -16.69 27.25 4.12
CA TYR A 381 -17.50 26.81 5.26
C TYR A 381 -18.76 27.67 5.46
N LYS A 382 -18.64 29.01 5.41
CA LYS A 382 -19.78 29.93 5.53
C LYS A 382 -20.80 29.76 4.40
N GLU A 383 -20.36 29.35 3.21
CA GLU A 383 -21.21 29.04 2.06
C GLU A 383 -21.78 27.61 2.09
N GLY A 384 -21.38 26.76 3.04
CA GLY A 384 -21.78 25.36 3.10
C GLY A 384 -21.16 24.49 2.00
N LYS A 385 -19.97 24.85 1.51
CA LYS A 385 -19.23 24.16 0.46
C LYS A 385 -17.94 23.53 0.98
N ALA A 386 -17.44 22.53 0.26
CA ALA A 386 -16.11 21.98 0.48
C ALA A 386 -15.04 22.91 -0.14
N PRO A 387 -13.99 23.33 0.59
CA PRO A 387 -12.86 24.00 -0.03
C PRO A 387 -12.06 23.00 -0.89
N VAL A 388 -11.60 23.45 -2.06
CA VAL A 388 -10.84 22.65 -3.04
C VAL A 388 -9.35 22.98 -2.93
N PHE A 389 -8.47 21.97 -2.91
CA PHE A 389 -7.02 22.17 -2.83
C PHE A 389 -6.25 21.37 -3.87
N LYS A 390 -5.02 21.83 -4.17
CA LYS A 390 -3.99 21.09 -4.88
C LYS A 390 -2.79 20.92 -3.95
N TYR A 391 -2.64 19.75 -3.34
CA TYR A 391 -1.57 19.51 -2.38
C TYR A 391 -0.36 18.81 -2.99
N HIS A 392 0.83 19.28 -2.60
CA HIS A 392 2.12 18.63 -2.88
C HIS A 392 2.61 17.88 -1.65
N ARG A 393 1.89 16.81 -1.27
CA ARG A 393 2.29 15.98 -0.12
C ARG A 393 3.66 15.35 -0.38
N PHE A 394 4.61 15.54 0.54
CA PHE A 394 5.99 15.06 0.37
C PHE A 394 6.08 13.58 0.00
N TRP A 395 5.31 12.72 0.69
CA TRP A 395 5.30 11.28 0.41
C TRP A 395 4.74 10.98 -0.98
N ALA A 396 3.72 11.72 -1.45
CA ALA A 396 3.14 11.51 -2.77
C ALA A 396 4.10 11.90 -3.88
N GLN A 397 4.81 13.03 -3.73
CA GLN A 397 5.86 13.43 -4.67
C GLN A 397 7.04 12.45 -4.69
N SER A 398 7.43 11.96 -3.51
CA SER A 398 8.47 10.94 -3.38
C SER A 398 8.07 9.65 -4.08
N GLU A 399 6.83 9.18 -3.87
CA GLU A 399 6.32 7.97 -4.48
C GLU A 399 6.23 8.10 -6.01
N ALA A 400 5.79 9.25 -6.52
CA ALA A 400 5.74 9.50 -7.96
C ALA A 400 7.15 9.46 -8.60
N ALA A 401 8.14 10.04 -7.94
CA ALA A 401 9.53 9.97 -8.39
C ALA A 401 10.07 8.53 -8.35
N ILE A 402 9.82 7.81 -7.25
CA ILE A 402 10.27 6.42 -7.06
C ILE A 402 9.59 5.50 -8.08
N ALA A 403 8.28 5.63 -8.32
CA ALA A 403 7.55 4.77 -9.25
C ALA A 403 8.05 4.92 -10.69
N ASN A 404 8.29 6.16 -11.14
CA ASN A 404 8.90 6.42 -12.45
C ASN A 404 10.34 5.88 -12.53
N GLY A 405 11.13 6.04 -11.47
CA GLY A 405 12.48 5.49 -11.38
C GLY A 405 12.50 3.96 -11.44
N ALA A 406 11.63 3.30 -10.66
CA ALA A 406 11.47 1.85 -10.64
C ALA A 406 11.04 1.32 -12.00
N TYR A 407 10.06 1.97 -12.65
CA TYR A 407 9.66 1.62 -14.02
C TYR A 407 10.83 1.75 -14.99
N SER A 408 11.60 2.84 -14.94
CA SER A 408 12.78 3.02 -15.80
C SER A 408 13.87 1.97 -15.59
N ILE A 409 14.02 1.43 -14.38
CA ILE A 409 15.00 0.39 -14.07
C ILE A 409 14.49 -0.96 -14.56
N LEU A 410 13.28 -1.34 -14.14
CA LEU A 410 12.75 -2.70 -14.27
C LEU A 410 12.14 -2.98 -15.64
N SER A 411 11.65 -1.96 -16.36
CA SER A 411 11.11 -2.16 -17.72
C SER A 411 12.13 -2.72 -18.70
N LYS A 412 13.42 -2.57 -18.42
CA LYS A 412 14.52 -3.17 -19.20
C LYS A 412 14.59 -4.70 -19.04
N GLU A 413 14.00 -5.24 -17.98
CA GLU A 413 13.90 -6.68 -17.75
C GLU A 413 12.68 -7.29 -18.42
N PHE A 414 11.70 -6.47 -18.82
CA PHE A 414 10.51 -6.98 -19.50
C PHE A 414 10.92 -7.60 -20.84
N PRO A 415 10.32 -8.73 -21.24
CA PRO A 415 10.48 -9.23 -22.58
C PRO A 415 10.20 -8.10 -23.57
N ALA A 416 11.06 -7.96 -24.58
CA ALA A 416 10.67 -7.17 -25.75
C ALA A 416 9.31 -7.69 -26.21
N ASP A 417 8.39 -6.80 -26.57
CA ASP A 417 7.14 -7.22 -27.19
C ASP A 417 7.50 -8.19 -28.31
N SER A 418 7.24 -9.48 -28.09
CA SER A 418 7.38 -10.46 -29.15
C SER A 418 6.44 -9.99 -30.22
N ILE A 419 6.96 -9.67 -31.40
CA ILE A 419 6.12 -9.29 -32.53
C ILE A 419 5.19 -10.47 -32.80
N LEU A 420 3.98 -10.39 -32.27
CA LEU A 420 2.93 -11.34 -32.54
C LEU A 420 2.24 -10.79 -33.78
N LYS A 421 2.77 -11.17 -34.94
CA LYS A 421 2.22 -10.73 -36.22
C LYS A 421 0.72 -11.03 -36.25
N GLY A 422 -0.06 -9.98 -36.45
CA GLY A 422 -1.52 -10.04 -36.46
C GLY A 422 -2.22 -9.61 -35.16
N ASP A 423 -1.52 -9.46 -34.04
CA ASP A 423 -2.07 -8.89 -32.79
C ASP A 423 -2.04 -7.36 -32.87
N VAL A 424 -2.95 -6.81 -33.68
CA VAL A 424 -3.01 -5.39 -34.02
C VAL A 424 -3.46 -4.54 -32.84
N THR A 425 -4.29 -5.10 -31.95
CA THR A 425 -4.76 -4.47 -30.72
C THR A 425 -3.74 -4.53 -29.59
N GLY A 426 -2.77 -5.44 -29.66
CA GLY A 426 -1.74 -5.66 -28.65
C GLY A 426 -2.26 -6.39 -27.41
N ASP A 427 -3.38 -7.11 -27.52
CA ASP A 427 -4.03 -7.84 -26.43
C ASP A 427 -3.44 -9.24 -26.20
N GLY A 428 -2.49 -9.65 -27.03
CA GLY A 428 -1.79 -10.94 -26.94
C GLY A 428 -2.50 -12.09 -27.64
N THR A 429 -3.63 -11.84 -28.29
CA THR A 429 -4.33 -12.79 -29.16
C THR A 429 -4.38 -12.29 -30.60
N VAL A 430 -4.69 -13.18 -31.56
CA VAL A 430 -4.87 -12.82 -32.97
C VAL A 430 -6.28 -13.24 -33.36
N ASP A 431 -7.22 -12.29 -33.30
CA ASP A 431 -8.65 -12.55 -33.46
C ASP A 431 -9.37 -11.51 -34.34
N ILE A 432 -10.70 -11.54 -34.34
CA ILE A 432 -11.53 -10.65 -35.17
C ILE A 432 -11.43 -9.17 -34.74
N GLN A 433 -11.11 -8.88 -33.48
CA GLN A 433 -10.90 -7.52 -32.99
C GLN A 433 -9.67 -6.90 -33.65
N ASP A 434 -8.60 -7.68 -33.87
CA ASP A 434 -7.41 -7.22 -34.60
C ASP A 434 -7.73 -6.89 -36.05
N TYR A 435 -8.55 -7.72 -36.71
CA TYR A 435 -9.01 -7.45 -38.06
C TYR A 435 -9.79 -6.14 -38.15
N ILE A 436 -10.69 -5.89 -37.19
CA ILE A 436 -11.47 -4.65 -37.12
C ILE A 436 -10.55 -3.44 -36.83
N ALA A 437 -9.59 -3.58 -35.92
CA ALA A 437 -8.64 -2.53 -35.59
C ALA A 437 -7.76 -2.15 -36.80
N LEU A 438 -7.25 -3.14 -37.53
CA LEU A 438 -6.46 -2.91 -38.73
C LEU A 438 -7.28 -2.28 -39.85
N GLN A 439 -8.53 -2.72 -40.02
CA GLN A 439 -9.44 -2.13 -41.00
C GLN A 439 -9.72 -0.66 -40.68
N LYS A 440 -9.95 -0.31 -39.41
CA LYS A 440 -10.13 1.08 -38.98
C LYS A 440 -8.89 1.92 -39.26
N TYR A 441 -7.70 1.42 -38.94
CA TYR A 441 -6.44 2.11 -39.22
C TYR A 441 -6.21 2.39 -40.72
N ILE A 442 -6.53 1.43 -41.59
CA ILE A 442 -6.39 1.62 -43.04
C ILE A 442 -7.34 2.70 -43.56
N LEU A 443 -8.52 2.84 -42.95
CA LEU A 443 -9.51 3.87 -43.31
C LEU A 443 -9.20 5.23 -42.66
N ASP A 444 -8.68 5.23 -41.45
CA ASP A 444 -8.30 6.39 -40.66
C ASP A 444 -6.95 6.13 -39.94
N PRO A 445 -5.84 6.60 -40.52
CA PRO A 445 -4.50 6.45 -39.93
C PRO A 445 -4.30 7.12 -38.57
N ALA A 446 -5.27 7.90 -38.08
CA ALA A 446 -5.25 8.42 -36.70
C ALA A 446 -5.62 7.35 -35.65
N THR A 447 -6.17 6.21 -36.07
CA THR A 447 -6.47 5.08 -35.18
C THR A 447 -5.18 4.53 -34.57
N GLN A 448 -5.12 4.37 -33.24
CA GLN A 448 -3.95 3.74 -32.62
C GLN A 448 -3.97 2.23 -32.79
N ILE A 449 -2.85 1.67 -33.26
CA ILE A 449 -2.61 0.23 -33.43
C ILE A 449 -1.17 -0.12 -33.04
N ASN A 450 -0.90 -1.41 -32.82
CA ASN A 450 0.47 -1.89 -32.76
C ASN A 450 1.05 -2.06 -34.16
N ALA A 451 1.73 -1.02 -34.67
CA ALA A 451 2.28 -1.01 -36.02
C ALA A 451 3.30 -2.14 -36.28
N ALA A 452 4.05 -2.56 -35.24
CA ALA A 452 5.01 -3.65 -35.37
C ALA A 452 4.33 -5.01 -35.56
N ASN A 453 3.18 -5.23 -34.90
CA ASN A 453 2.36 -6.43 -35.08
C ASN A 453 1.49 -6.37 -36.34
N ALA A 454 1.11 -5.15 -36.77
CA ALA A 454 0.24 -4.90 -37.91
C ALA A 454 0.92 -5.03 -39.27
N ASP A 455 2.25 -5.02 -39.35
CA ASP A 455 3.01 -5.44 -40.53
C ASP A 455 3.06 -6.97 -40.62
N VAL A 456 1.90 -7.57 -40.87
CA VAL A 456 1.69 -9.02 -40.88
C VAL A 456 2.51 -9.64 -42.02
N ASN A 457 2.63 -8.98 -43.17
CA ASN A 457 3.37 -9.52 -44.31
C ASN A 457 4.90 -9.26 -44.24
N GLY A 458 5.36 -8.33 -43.40
CA GLY A 458 6.78 -8.01 -43.19
C GLY A 458 7.41 -7.12 -44.27
N ASP A 459 6.59 -6.37 -45.01
CA ASP A 459 7.05 -5.48 -46.08
C ASP A 459 7.44 -4.07 -45.60
N GLY A 460 7.28 -3.80 -44.30
CA GLY A 460 7.58 -2.53 -43.64
C GLY A 460 6.48 -1.47 -43.80
N ARG A 461 5.30 -1.81 -44.33
CA ARG A 461 4.17 -0.89 -44.53
C ARG A 461 2.86 -1.50 -44.09
N VAL A 462 2.24 -0.93 -43.06
CA VAL A 462 0.90 -1.34 -42.63
C VAL A 462 -0.17 -0.86 -43.62
N ASN A 463 -0.71 -1.78 -44.44
CA ASN A 463 -1.67 -1.46 -45.50
C ASN A 463 -2.69 -2.60 -45.76
N THR A 464 -3.46 -2.51 -46.84
CA THR A 464 -4.50 -3.49 -47.19
C THR A 464 -3.94 -4.91 -47.37
N ALA A 465 -2.66 -5.07 -47.74
CA ALA A 465 -2.00 -6.35 -47.84
C ALA A 465 -1.91 -7.07 -46.48
N ASP A 466 -1.64 -6.32 -45.40
CA ASP A 466 -1.64 -6.86 -44.04
C ASP A 466 -3.04 -7.26 -43.59
N LEU A 467 -4.06 -6.48 -43.97
CA LEU A 467 -5.45 -6.81 -43.67
C LEU A 467 -5.87 -8.14 -44.32
N PHE A 468 -5.39 -8.43 -45.54
CA PHE A 468 -5.61 -9.73 -46.19
C PHE A 468 -4.85 -10.86 -45.49
N ALA A 469 -3.59 -10.63 -45.09
CA ALA A 469 -2.80 -11.61 -44.37
C ALA A 469 -3.43 -11.93 -42.99
N LEU A 470 -3.87 -10.90 -42.27
CA LEU A 470 -4.54 -11.03 -40.98
C LEU A 470 -5.87 -11.79 -41.09
N ARG A 471 -6.68 -11.49 -42.11
CA ARG A 471 -7.93 -12.22 -42.36
C ARG A 471 -7.69 -13.73 -42.47
N LYS A 472 -6.60 -14.13 -43.13
CA LYS A 472 -6.25 -15.54 -43.28
C LYS A 472 -5.87 -16.16 -41.94
N MET A 473 -5.07 -15.47 -41.13
CA MET A 473 -4.68 -15.95 -39.80
C MET A 473 -5.89 -16.13 -38.87
N VAL A 474 -6.85 -15.20 -38.88
CA VAL A 474 -8.07 -15.29 -38.06
C VAL A 474 -8.99 -16.42 -38.50
N LEU A 475 -9.07 -16.70 -39.81
CA LEU A 475 -9.90 -17.78 -40.36
C LEU A 475 -9.27 -19.17 -40.18
N ASP A 476 -7.94 -19.27 -40.19
CA ASP A 476 -7.22 -20.54 -40.00
C ASP A 476 -7.14 -20.96 -38.51
N ASN A 477 -7.48 -20.06 -37.57
CA ASN A 477 -7.52 -20.28 -36.11
C ASN A 477 -8.93 -20.61 -35.56
N GLN A 478 -9.94 -20.78 -36.42
CA GLN A 478 -11.27 -21.32 -36.07
C GLN A 478 -11.33 -22.83 -36.29
#